data_AF-A0A5E7VLT9-F1
#
_entry.id   AF-A0A5E7VLT9-F1
#
_cell.length_a   1.000
_cell.length_b   1.000
_cell.length_c   1.000
_cell.angle_alpha   90.00
_cell.angle_beta   90.00
_cell.angle_gamma   90.00
#
_symmetry.space_group_name_H-M   'P 1'
#
loop_
_entity.id
_entity.type
_entity.pdbx_description
1 polymer ?
#
loop_
_entity_poly.entity_id
_entity_poly.type
_entity_poly.pdbx_seq_one_letter_code
_entity_poly.pdbx_strand_id
1 'polypeptide(L)'
;MQVNQPEGGSEEATTNLLTVGDRVSYLQVRAERHGYGFSAREGVIATIDGKVATVRTENGRHITQRIDRLTPEGQPNALSRVLAGGQWP
;
A
#
# COMPACT_ATOMS: atom_id res chain seq x y z
N MET A 1 -42.18 5.32 -8.56
CA MET A 1 -41.00 4.44 -8.46
C MET A 1 -39.83 5.19 -9.08
N GLN A 2 -39.00 5.82 -8.26
CA GLN A 2 -37.81 6.54 -8.70
C GLN A 2 -36.59 5.64 -8.45
N VAL A 3 -35.82 5.44 -9.51
CA VAL A 3 -34.57 4.71 -9.52
C VAL A 3 -33.44 5.70 -9.28
N ASN A 4 -32.84 5.65 -8.10
CA ASN A 4 -31.59 6.34 -7.82
C ASN A 4 -30.46 5.41 -8.29
N GLN A 5 -29.79 5.83 -9.35
CA GLN A 5 -28.61 5.17 -9.90
C GLN A 5 -27.54 5.09 -8.79
N PRO A 6 -26.80 3.97 -8.63
CA PRO A 6 -25.61 3.99 -7.82
C PRO A 6 -24.59 4.83 -8.59
N GLU A 7 -24.37 6.04 -8.08
CA GLU A 7 -23.19 6.83 -8.40
C GLU A 7 -21.99 5.94 -8.10
N GLY A 8 -21.36 5.44 -9.16
CA GLY A 8 -20.17 4.61 -9.07
C GLY A 8 -19.18 5.35 -8.20
N GLY A 9 -18.95 4.80 -7.01
CA GLY A 9 -18.09 5.38 -6.00
C GLY A 9 -16.76 5.69 -6.65
N SER A 10 -16.49 6.98 -6.79
CA SER A 10 -15.17 7.50 -7.04
C SER A 10 -14.30 7.04 -5.87
N GLU A 11 -13.72 5.86 -5.99
CA GLU A 11 -12.43 5.61 -5.37
C GLU A 11 -11.50 6.62 -6.01
N GLU A 12 -11.46 7.82 -5.42
CA GLU A 12 -10.41 8.78 -5.64
C GLU A 12 -9.12 8.00 -5.49
N ALA A 13 -8.50 7.69 -6.63
CA ALA A 13 -7.13 7.28 -6.70
C ALA A 13 -6.36 8.43 -6.06
N THR A 14 -6.17 8.36 -4.74
CA THR A 14 -5.29 9.20 -3.96
C THR A 14 -3.92 8.98 -4.56
N THR A 15 -3.66 9.73 -5.62
CA THR A 15 -2.36 9.84 -6.27
C THR A 15 -1.57 10.75 -5.35
N ASN A 16 -1.36 10.33 -4.10
CA ASN A 16 -0.33 10.93 -3.28
C ASN A 16 0.94 10.67 -4.06
N LEU A 17 1.49 11.75 -4.63
CA LEU A 17 2.73 11.74 -5.38
C LEU A 17 3.83 11.34 -4.40
N LEU A 18 4.04 10.02 -4.28
CA LEU A 18 5.12 9.48 -3.49
C LEU A 18 6.45 9.97 -4.08
N THR A 19 7.30 10.50 -3.22
CA THR A 19 8.61 11.06 -3.59
C THR A 19 9.73 10.31 -2.88
N VAL A 20 10.94 10.44 -3.43
CA VAL A 20 12.15 9.90 -2.77
C VAL A 20 12.35 10.62 -1.43
N GLY A 21 12.53 9.86 -0.37
CA GLY A 21 12.60 10.35 1.01
C GLY A 21 11.31 10.18 1.81
N ASP A 22 10.18 9.89 1.16
CA ASP A 22 8.92 9.68 1.87
C ASP A 22 8.93 8.38 2.68
N ARG A 23 8.38 8.46 3.89
CA ARG A 23 8.09 7.29 4.70
C ARG A 23 6.80 6.65 4.21
N VAL A 24 6.87 5.35 3.96
CA VAL A 24 5.78 4.55 3.44
C VAL A 24 5.64 3.26 4.21
N SER A 25 4.43 2.72 4.18
CA SER A 25 4.14 1.36 4.60
C SER A 25 3.80 0.48 3.40
N TYR A 26 4.10 -0.80 3.52
CA TYR A 26 3.83 -1.81 2.50
C TYR A 26 3.49 -3.14 3.18
N LEU A 27 2.78 -4.01 2.47
CA LEU A 27 2.44 -5.32 3.00
C LEU A 27 3.49 -6.36 2.61
N GLN A 28 3.97 -7.09 3.60
CA GLN A 28 4.70 -8.33 3.41
C GLN A 28 3.76 -9.52 3.61
N VAL A 29 3.67 -10.37 2.59
CA VAL A 29 3.03 -11.68 2.66
C VAL A 29 4.12 -12.74 2.82
N ARG A 30 3.92 -13.68 3.74
CA ARG A 30 4.76 -14.87 3.88
C ARG A 30 3.90 -16.11 3.78
N ALA A 31 4.32 -17.06 2.95
CA ALA A 31 3.71 -18.39 2.95
C ALA A 31 4.12 -19.13 4.22
N GLU A 32 3.16 -19.76 4.87
CA GLU A 32 3.34 -20.56 6.07
C GLU A 32 2.86 -22.00 5.81
N ARG A 33 3.25 -22.93 6.69
CA ARG A 33 2.95 -24.36 6.52
C ARG A 33 1.44 -24.64 6.38
N HIS A 34 0.59 -23.79 6.97
CA HIS A 34 -0.87 -23.88 6.90
C HIS A 34 -1.52 -22.52 6.61
N GLY A 35 -1.00 -21.77 5.63
CA GLY A 35 -1.67 -20.55 5.18
C GLY A 35 -0.70 -19.43 4.81
N TYR A 36 -1.12 -18.19 5.06
CA TYR A 36 -0.36 -16.99 4.76
C TYR A 36 -0.34 -16.06 5.96
N GLY A 37 0.86 -15.62 6.33
CA GLY A 37 1.08 -14.55 7.29
C GLY A 37 1.13 -13.20 6.58
N PHE A 38 0.40 -12.21 7.11
CA PHE A 38 0.34 -10.85 6.58
C PHE A 38 0.94 -9.89 7.62
N SER A 39 1.86 -9.04 7.21
CA SER A 39 2.41 -7.99 8.08
C SER A 39 2.58 -6.68 7.32
N ALA A 40 2.11 -5.58 7.89
CA ALA A 40 2.48 -4.25 7.44
C ALA A 40 3.91 -3.95 7.90
N ARG A 41 4.71 -3.40 7.00
CA ARG A 41 6.11 -3.00 7.22
C ARG A 41 6.28 -1.56 6.79
N GLU A 42 7.24 -0.89 7.38
CA GLU A 42 7.56 0.49 7.07
C GLU A 42 8.95 0.61 6.43
N GLY A 43 9.14 1.69 5.68
CA GLY A 43 10.44 2.06 5.14
C GLY A 43 10.39 3.43 4.48
N VAL A 44 11.52 3.83 3.92
CA VAL A 44 11.68 5.11 3.23
C VAL A 44 11.95 4.86 1.75
N ILE A 45 11.29 5.60 0.87
CA ILE A 45 11.56 5.50 -0.57
C ILE A 45 12.98 5.99 -0.85
N ALA A 46 13.82 5.11 -1.37
CA ALA A 46 15.20 5.41 -1.75
C ALA A 46 15.30 5.82 -3.23
N THR A 47 14.53 5.16 -4.10
CA THR A 47 14.47 5.49 -5.53
C THR A 47 13.08 5.23 -6.09
N ILE A 48 12.73 5.94 -7.16
CA ILE A 48 11.52 5.70 -7.95
C ILE A 48 11.94 5.55 -9.42
N ASP A 49 11.53 4.45 -10.04
CA ASP A 49 11.71 4.16 -11.46
C ASP A 49 10.34 3.82 -12.07
N GLY A 50 9.73 4.82 -12.71
CA GLY A 50 8.40 4.70 -13.30
C GLY A 50 7.33 4.31 -12.29
N LYS A 51 6.84 3.06 -12.36
CA LYS A 51 5.78 2.51 -11.49
C LYS A 51 6.31 1.69 -10.32
N VAL A 52 7.63 1.66 -10.15
CA VAL A 52 8.31 0.84 -9.16
C VAL A 52 9.15 1.74 -8.27
N ALA A 53 9.12 1.50 -6.97
CA ALA A 53 9.94 2.19 -5.98
C ALA A 53 10.85 1.20 -5.27
N THR A 54 12.07 1.62 -4.98
CA THR A 54 12.95 0.92 -4.05
C THR A 54 12.75 1.54 -2.68
N VAL A 55 12.37 0.74 -1.70
CA VAL A 55 12.17 1.15 -0.31
C VAL A 55 13.33 0.62 0.53
N ARG A 56 13.95 1.51 1.30
CA ARG A 56 14.90 1.16 2.36
C ARG A 56 14.14 0.87 3.64
N THR A 57 14.21 -0.37 4.09
CA THR A 57 13.60 -0.83 5.34
C THR A 57 14.40 -0.32 6.55
N GLU A 58 13.80 -0.35 7.73
CA GLU A 58 14.46 0.08 8.98
C GLU A 58 15.77 -0.66 9.26
N ASN A 59 15.87 -1.94 8.88
CA ASN A 59 17.10 -2.73 9.02
C ASN A 59 18.11 -2.50 7.88
N GLY A 60 17.94 -1.46 7.07
CA GLY A 60 18.86 -1.06 6.01
C GLY A 60 18.81 -1.89 4.73
N ARG A 61 17.89 -2.85 4.62
CA ARG A 61 17.71 -3.63 3.37
C ARG A 61 16.95 -2.79 2.34
N HIS A 62 17.27 -3.00 1.08
CA HIS A 62 16.49 -2.46 -0.04
C HIS A 62 15.53 -3.52 -0.55
N ILE A 63 14.29 -3.11 -0.75
CA ILE A 63 13.27 -3.93 -1.39
C ILE A 63 12.65 -3.14 -2.55
N THR A 64 12.19 -3.86 -3.55
CA THR A 64 11.54 -3.26 -4.71
C THR A 64 10.05 -3.55 -4.64
N GLN A 65 9.23 -2.50 -4.70
CA GLN A 65 7.78 -2.60 -4.58
C GLN A 65 7.11 -1.68 -5.60
N ARG A 66 5.98 -2.11 -6.16
CA ARG A 66 5.16 -1.23 -7.00
C ARG A 66 4.62 -0.06 -6.18
N ILE A 67 4.58 1.13 -6.77
CA ILE A 67 4.14 2.38 -6.12
C ILE A 67 2.69 2.28 -5.65
N ASP A 68 1.83 1.60 -6.41
CA ASP A 68 0.41 1.37 -6.07
C ASP A 68 0.21 0.51 -4.81
N ARG A 69 1.26 -0.19 -4.35
CA ARG A 69 1.23 -0.99 -3.10
C ARG A 69 1.90 -0.29 -1.93
N LEU A 70 2.37 0.94 -2.11
CA LEU A 70 2.91 1.76 -1.05
C LEU A 70 1.80 2.66 -0.50
N THR A 71 1.75 2.80 0.81
CA THR A 71 0.86 3.72 1.49
C THR A 71 1.70 4.76 2.22
N PRO A 72 1.50 6.07 1.97
CA PRO A 72 2.23 7.11 2.69
C PRO A 72 1.97 7.06 4.20
N GLU A 73 2.93 7.54 4.98
CA GLU A 73 2.75 7.73 6.42
C GLU A 73 1.50 8.57 6.73
N GLY A 74 0.81 8.21 7.81
CA GLY A 74 -0.44 8.86 8.22
C GLY A 74 -1.71 8.37 7.51
N GLN A 75 -1.59 7.55 6.45
CA GLN A 75 -2.73 6.87 5.85
C GLN A 75 -2.89 5.43 6.37
N PRO A 76 -4.14 4.93 6.47
CA PRO A 76 -4.37 3.53 6.82
C PRO A 76 -3.72 2.64 5.76
N ASN A 77 -2.77 1.80 6.18
CA ASN A 77 -2.08 0.87 5.30
C ASN A 77 -3.03 -0.22 4.78
N ALA A 78 -2.58 -0.94 3.74
CA ALA A 78 -3.40 -1.96 3.09
C ALA A 78 -3.92 -3.06 4.04
N LEU A 79 -3.13 -3.45 5.06
CA LEU A 79 -3.59 -4.42 6.06
C LEU A 79 -4.69 -3.84 6.94
N SER A 80 -4.52 -2.61 7.43
CA SER A 80 -5.52 -1.91 8.23
C SER A 80 -6.83 -1.73 7.45
N ARG A 81 -6.76 -1.42 6.15
CA ARG A 81 -7.95 -1.31 5.28
C ARG A 81 -8.70 -2.64 5.18
N VAL A 82 -7.99 -3.75 4.95
CA VAL A 82 -8.62 -5.07 4.88
C VAL A 82 -9.25 -5.48 6.21
N LEU A 83 -8.57 -5.25 7.33
CA LEU A 83 -9.11 -5.55 8.65
C LEU A 83 -10.34 -4.68 8.99
N ALA A 84 -10.44 -3.48 8.44
CA ALA A 84 -11.61 -2.61 8.55
C ALA A 84 -12.76 -2.99 7.60
N GLY A 85 -12.65 -4.11 6.87
CA GLY A 85 -13.65 -4.57 5.90
C GLY A 85 -13.50 -4.00 4.49
N GLY A 86 -12.39 -3.33 4.20
CA GLY A 86 -12.06 -2.84 2.86
C GLY A 86 -11.55 -3.94 1.92
N GLN A 87 -11.66 -3.69 0.61
CA GLN A 87 -11.14 -4.59 -0.43
C GLN A 87 -9.62 -4.39 -0.61
N TRP A 88 -8.91 -5.49 -0.83
CA TRP A 88 -7.49 -5.50 -1.19
C TRP A 88 -7.28 -5.10 -2.67
N PRO A 89 -6.34 -4.18 -3.03
CA PRO A 89 -6.01 -3.84 -4.41
C PRO A 89 -4.97 -4.76 -5.09
#